data_AF-A0A1W9TMW1-F1
#
_entry.id   AF-A0A1W9TMW1-F1
#
_cell.length_a   1.000
_cell.length_b   1.000
_cell.length_c   1.000
_cell.angle_alpha   90.00
_cell.angle_beta   90.00
_cell.angle_gamma   90.00
#
_symmetry.space_group_name_H-M   'P 1'
#
loop_
_entity.id
_entity.type
_entity.pdbx_description
1 polymer ?
#
loop_
_entity_poly.entity_id
_entity_poly.type
_entity_poly.pdbx_seq_one_letter_code
_entity_poly.pdbx_strand_id
1 'polypeptide(L)'
;MENVKIDYNSEINQKIKGEFVSREVYTCFSYEMDSILKMSYQVENSDLPTWEDIENFYYFDTDEVIYIIMEAFSSNENDFIEYANNPNTFNRRVLNKGDFKVFLNALDDEELEELADEFNIDIDDARSKPHEIFEYWIISKYFYNKLKEKGYPVIAWGNNYYWGRCMTGQAILLDYVISNICEEMEILEGQKYSWAK
;
A
#
# COMPACT_ATOMS: atom_id res chain seq x y z
N MET A 1 2.46 -28.85 8.72
CA MET A 1 1.73 -28.06 9.72
C MET A 1 0.57 -27.44 8.96
N GLU A 2 -0.67 -27.70 9.37
CA GLU A 2 -1.81 -27.01 8.78
C GLU A 2 -1.64 -25.51 9.02
N ASN A 3 -1.74 -24.69 7.97
CA ASN A 3 -1.81 -23.24 8.08
C ASN A 3 -3.12 -22.91 8.80
N VAL A 4 -3.09 -22.84 10.12
CA VAL A 4 -4.20 -22.33 10.92
C VAL A 4 -4.35 -20.86 10.53
N LYS A 5 -5.44 -20.55 9.82
CA LYS A 5 -5.76 -19.17 9.45
C LYS A 5 -5.93 -18.36 10.73
N ILE A 6 -5.09 -17.34 10.92
CA ILE A 6 -5.16 -16.46 12.09
C ILE A 6 -6.40 -15.57 11.96
N ASP A 7 -7.22 -15.56 13.00
CA ASP A 7 -8.34 -14.61 13.10
C ASP A 7 -7.85 -13.31 13.74
N TYR A 8 -7.50 -12.32 12.91
CA TYR A 8 -7.04 -11.01 13.40
C TYR A 8 -8.08 -10.24 14.23
N ASN A 9 -9.35 -10.62 14.14
CA ASN A 9 -10.46 -9.93 14.78
C ASN A 9 -10.99 -10.68 16.00
N SER A 10 -10.34 -11.76 16.43
CA SER A 10 -10.62 -12.37 17.73
C SER A 10 -10.42 -11.35 18.85
N GLU A 11 -11.18 -11.48 19.95
CA GLU A 11 -11.08 -10.56 21.08
C GLU A 11 -9.64 -10.49 21.63
N ILE A 12 -8.94 -11.62 21.63
CA ILE A 12 -7.55 -11.73 22.09
C ILE A 12 -6.61 -10.98 21.13
N ASN A 13 -6.75 -11.18 19.82
CA ASN A 13 -5.89 -10.51 18.84
C ASN A 13 -6.17 -9.01 18.75
N GLN A 14 -7.41 -8.56 18.93
CA GLN A 14 -7.71 -7.13 19.04
C GLN A 14 -7.04 -6.50 20.27
N LYS A 15 -7.00 -7.22 21.41
CA LYS A 15 -6.27 -6.76 22.60
C LYS A 15 -4.77 -6.67 22.36
N ILE A 16 -4.17 -7.69 21.76
CA ILE A 16 -2.74 -7.73 21.42
C ILE A 16 -2.38 -6.56 20.49
N LYS A 17 -3.16 -6.36 19.41
CA LYS A 17 -2.98 -5.23 18.49
C LYS A 17 -3.17 -3.88 19.20
N GLY A 18 -4.11 -3.78 20.14
CA GLY A 18 -4.28 -2.60 20.98
C GLY A 18 -3.05 -2.30 21.85
N GLU A 19 -2.44 -3.33 22.45
CA GLU A 19 -1.19 -3.20 23.22
C GLU A 19 -0.01 -2.76 22.31
N PHE A 20 0.08 -3.32 21.11
CA PHE A 20 1.07 -2.89 20.11
C PHE A 20 0.89 -1.42 19.72
N VAL A 21 -0.33 -1.03 19.33
CA VAL A 21 -0.64 0.37 18.96
C VAL A 21 -0.32 1.32 20.12
N SER A 22 -0.68 0.96 21.34
CA SER A 22 -0.39 1.78 22.53
C SER A 22 1.11 1.97 22.78
N ARG A 23 1.94 1.03 22.34
CA ARG A 23 3.40 1.09 22.46
C ARG A 23 4.04 1.95 21.37
N GLU A 24 3.49 1.87 20.15
CA GLU A 24 4.14 2.38 18.94
C GLU A 24 3.56 3.69 18.39
N VAL A 25 2.31 4.02 18.74
CA VAL A 25 1.59 5.19 18.25
C VAL A 25 1.36 6.15 19.41
N TYR A 26 1.82 7.39 19.27
CA TYR A 26 1.85 8.36 20.38
C TYR A 26 0.67 9.32 20.36
N THR A 27 0.60 10.18 19.35
CA THR A 27 -0.46 11.20 19.25
C THR A 27 -0.73 11.55 17.80
N CYS A 28 -1.96 11.97 17.54
CA CYS A 28 -2.34 12.58 16.29
C CYS A 28 -1.66 13.95 16.17
N PHE A 29 -1.17 14.25 14.97
CA PHE A 29 -0.43 15.47 14.60
C PHE A 29 -0.88 15.99 13.22
N SER A 30 -2.10 15.63 12.80
CA SER A 30 -2.61 15.92 11.46
C SER A 30 -2.65 17.42 11.15
N TYR A 31 -3.16 18.22 12.10
CA TYR A 31 -3.35 19.65 11.87
C TYR A 31 -2.03 20.39 11.74
N GLU A 32 -1.09 20.07 12.63
CA GLU A 32 0.24 20.64 12.64
C GLU A 32 1.04 20.22 11.40
N MET A 33 1.02 18.93 11.04
CA MET A 33 1.71 18.44 9.86
C MET A 33 1.18 19.09 8.57
N ASP A 34 -0.14 19.09 8.37
CA ASP A 34 -0.76 19.76 7.22
C ASP A 34 -0.40 21.25 7.13
N SER A 35 -0.36 21.93 8.29
CA SER A 35 0.06 23.35 8.34
C SER A 35 1.54 23.54 7.99
N ILE A 36 2.41 22.66 8.49
CA ILE A 36 3.86 22.68 8.22
C ILE A 36 4.12 22.49 6.72
N LEU A 37 3.48 21.51 6.10
CA LEU A 37 3.71 21.18 4.69
C LEU A 37 3.15 22.26 3.77
N LYS A 38 2.01 22.85 4.10
CA LYS A 38 1.52 24.05 3.39
C LYS A 38 2.46 25.25 3.53
N MET A 39 3.07 25.43 4.70
CA MET A 39 4.00 26.52 4.96
C MET A 39 5.34 26.33 4.22
N SER A 40 5.78 25.09 4.00
CA SER A 40 7.03 24.79 3.28
C SER A 40 7.08 25.43 1.88
N TYR A 41 5.92 25.52 1.20
CA TYR A 41 5.79 26.16 -0.12
C TYR A 41 5.64 27.69 -0.07
N GLN A 42 5.48 28.27 1.10
CA GLN A 42 5.35 29.72 1.29
C GLN A 42 6.65 30.38 1.76
N VAL A 43 7.58 29.58 2.29
CA VAL A 43 8.84 30.07 2.88
C VAL A 43 10.02 29.52 2.09
N GLU A 44 10.68 30.38 1.32
CA GLU A 44 11.92 30.04 0.64
C GLU A 44 13.04 29.67 1.63
N ASN A 45 13.85 28.67 1.27
CA ASN A 45 15.01 28.22 2.06
C ASN A 45 14.68 27.83 3.52
N SER A 46 13.53 27.17 3.73
CA SER A 46 13.20 26.60 5.04
C SER A 46 13.62 25.13 5.15
N ASP A 47 13.96 24.68 6.37
CA ASP A 47 14.20 23.26 6.68
C ASP A 47 12.88 22.50 6.98
N LEU A 48 11.76 23.01 6.46
CA LEU A 48 10.45 22.37 6.63
C LEU A 48 10.29 21.23 5.63
N PRO A 49 9.61 20.14 6.01
CA PRO A 49 9.35 19.05 5.09
C PRO A 49 8.30 19.48 4.07
N THR A 50 8.43 18.90 2.89
CA THR A 50 7.51 19.02 1.75
C THR A 50 6.83 17.67 1.47
N TRP A 51 5.90 17.63 0.52
CA TRP A 51 5.31 16.36 0.08
C TRP A 51 6.31 15.42 -0.60
N GLU A 52 7.41 15.96 -1.12
CA GLU A 52 8.49 15.17 -1.72
C GLU A 52 9.33 14.43 -0.66
N ASP A 53 9.28 14.88 0.60
CA ASP A 53 9.97 14.24 1.73
C ASP A 53 9.17 13.08 2.34
N ILE A 54 7.94 12.84 1.88
CA ILE A 54 7.13 11.69 2.31
C ILE A 54 7.59 10.46 1.53
N GLU A 55 8.18 9.52 2.26
CA GLU A 55 8.56 8.21 1.75
C GLU A 55 7.30 7.39 1.46
N ASN A 56 7.30 6.68 0.32
CA ASN A 56 6.14 5.93 -0.19
C ASN A 56 4.89 6.80 -0.35
N PHE A 57 5.04 8.07 -0.75
CA PHE A 57 3.88 8.91 -1.03
C PHE A 57 3.14 8.48 -2.29
N TYR A 58 3.85 7.97 -3.29
CA TYR A 58 3.29 7.46 -4.53
C TYR A 58 3.32 5.93 -4.54
N TYR A 59 2.29 5.31 -5.11
CA TYR A 59 2.19 3.87 -5.31
C TYR A 59 1.68 3.54 -6.72
N PHE A 60 1.94 2.31 -7.15
CA PHE A 60 1.41 1.75 -8.39
C PHE A 60 0.02 1.19 -8.12
N ASP A 61 -1.03 1.77 -8.73
CA ASP A 61 -2.40 1.32 -8.54
C ASP A 61 -2.72 0.20 -9.53
N THR A 62 -2.31 -1.02 -9.18
CA THR A 62 -2.47 -2.23 -10.01
C THR A 62 -3.92 -2.43 -10.47
N ASP A 63 -4.90 -2.18 -9.60
CA ASP A 63 -6.32 -2.34 -9.93
C ASP A 63 -6.79 -1.33 -11.00
N GLU A 64 -6.35 -0.07 -10.89
CA GLU A 64 -6.64 0.97 -11.88
C GLU A 64 -5.93 0.70 -13.21
N VAL A 65 -4.66 0.26 -13.18
CA VAL A 65 -3.92 -0.16 -14.38
C VAL A 65 -4.65 -1.30 -15.10
N ILE A 66 -5.05 -2.35 -14.37
CA ILE A 66 -5.81 -3.47 -14.93
C ILE A 66 -7.10 -2.94 -15.56
N TYR A 67 -7.81 -2.03 -14.92
CA TYR A 67 -9.02 -1.44 -15.46
C TYR A 67 -8.77 -0.67 -16.77
N ILE A 68 -7.75 0.19 -16.81
CA ILE A 68 -7.37 0.97 -18.00
C ILE A 68 -7.03 0.02 -19.16
N ILE A 69 -6.19 -0.99 -18.90
CA ILE A 69 -5.79 -1.99 -19.89
C ILE A 69 -7.01 -2.77 -20.41
N MET A 70 -7.92 -3.18 -19.53
CA MET A 70 -9.16 -3.88 -19.92
C MET A 70 -10.07 -3.01 -20.80
N GLU A 71 -10.19 -1.72 -20.50
CA GLU A 71 -10.98 -0.78 -21.31
C GLU A 71 -10.35 -0.58 -22.69
N ALA A 72 -9.03 -0.42 -22.77
CA ALA A 72 -8.30 -0.29 -24.04
C ALA A 72 -8.53 -1.50 -24.96
N PHE A 73 -8.46 -2.72 -24.42
CA PHE A 73 -8.67 -3.95 -25.21
C PHE A 73 -10.12 -4.24 -25.58
N SER A 74 -11.10 -3.50 -25.04
CA SER A 74 -12.50 -3.66 -25.47
C SER A 74 -12.70 -3.34 -26.96
N SER A 75 -11.78 -2.58 -27.57
CA SER A 75 -11.80 -2.27 -29.01
C SER A 75 -10.84 -3.13 -29.85
N ASN A 76 -9.98 -3.94 -29.23
CA ASN A 76 -8.93 -4.70 -29.92
C ASN A 76 -8.65 -6.11 -29.33
N GLU A 77 -9.73 -6.87 -29.08
CA GLU A 77 -9.69 -8.16 -28.37
C GLU A 77 -8.77 -9.21 -29.03
N ASN A 78 -8.76 -9.28 -30.37
CA ASN A 78 -8.02 -10.32 -31.09
C ASN A 78 -6.51 -10.13 -31.00
N ASP A 79 -6.02 -8.89 -31.16
CA ASP A 79 -4.59 -8.57 -31.10
C ASP A 79 -4.03 -8.89 -29.71
N PHE A 80 -4.81 -8.60 -28.66
CA PHE A 80 -4.43 -8.96 -27.30
C PHE A 80 -4.39 -10.47 -27.07
N ILE A 81 -5.40 -11.22 -27.54
CA ILE A 81 -5.40 -12.69 -27.41
C ILE A 81 -4.18 -13.29 -28.13
N GLU A 82 -3.83 -12.77 -29.31
CA GLU A 82 -2.64 -13.21 -30.03
C GLU A 82 -1.37 -12.91 -29.24
N TYR A 83 -1.23 -11.69 -28.72
CA TYR A 83 -0.06 -11.27 -27.93
C TYR A 83 0.08 -12.07 -26.63
N ALA A 84 -0.99 -12.23 -25.85
CA ALA A 84 -0.96 -12.94 -24.57
C ALA A 84 -0.65 -14.44 -24.73
N ASN A 85 -1.08 -15.05 -25.85
CA ASN A 85 -0.83 -16.45 -26.15
C ASN A 85 0.51 -16.69 -26.89
N ASN A 86 1.24 -15.64 -27.27
CA ASN A 86 2.49 -15.78 -28.00
C ASN A 86 3.56 -16.46 -27.10
N PRO A 87 4.21 -17.55 -27.56
CA PRO A 87 5.23 -18.24 -26.78
C PRO A 87 6.47 -17.40 -26.44
N ASN A 88 6.71 -16.31 -27.19
CA ASN A 88 7.84 -15.41 -27.00
C ASN A 88 7.54 -14.23 -26.07
N THR A 89 6.31 -14.10 -25.57
CA THR A 89 5.89 -13.09 -24.60
C THR A 89 5.40 -13.79 -23.32
N PHE A 90 4.10 -13.85 -23.07
CA PHE A 90 3.51 -14.40 -21.85
C PHE A 90 3.20 -15.91 -21.92
N ASN A 91 3.09 -16.49 -23.13
CA ASN A 91 2.79 -17.91 -23.36
C ASN A 91 1.58 -18.42 -22.52
N ARG A 92 0.49 -17.67 -22.49
CA ARG A 92 -0.72 -18.02 -21.72
C ARG A 92 -1.76 -18.70 -22.60
N ARG A 93 -2.92 -19.00 -21.98
CA ARG A 93 -4.09 -19.59 -22.65
C ARG A 93 -5.33 -18.72 -22.41
N VAL A 94 -5.30 -17.51 -22.97
CA VAL A 94 -6.41 -16.57 -22.99
C VAL A 94 -7.29 -16.92 -24.19
N LEU A 95 -8.58 -17.19 -23.98
CA LEU A 95 -9.49 -17.65 -25.05
C LEU A 95 -10.57 -16.61 -25.40
N ASN A 96 -10.98 -15.79 -24.44
CA ASN A 96 -12.03 -14.79 -24.60
C ASN A 96 -11.86 -13.64 -23.59
N LYS A 97 -12.59 -12.55 -23.77
CA LYS A 97 -12.63 -11.40 -22.85
C LYS A 97 -12.81 -11.75 -21.37
N GLY A 98 -13.54 -12.82 -21.03
CA GLY A 98 -13.72 -13.28 -19.65
C GLY A 98 -12.42 -13.75 -18.98
N ASP A 99 -11.45 -14.21 -19.77
CA ASP A 99 -10.15 -14.67 -19.29
C ASP A 99 -9.17 -13.51 -19.06
N PHE A 100 -9.45 -12.31 -19.60
CA PHE A 100 -8.52 -11.17 -19.57
C PHE A 100 -8.26 -10.72 -18.15
N LYS A 101 -9.33 -10.55 -17.37
CA LYS A 101 -9.20 -10.14 -15.97
C LYS A 101 -8.35 -11.14 -15.20
N VAL A 102 -8.57 -12.44 -15.40
CA VAL A 102 -7.81 -13.50 -14.72
C VAL A 102 -6.34 -13.45 -15.13
N PHE A 103 -6.06 -13.24 -16.42
CA PHE A 103 -4.69 -13.10 -16.92
C PHE A 103 -4.00 -11.87 -16.33
N LEU A 104 -4.62 -10.69 -16.40
CA LEU A 104 -4.06 -9.43 -15.89
C LEU A 104 -3.82 -9.48 -14.37
N ASN A 105 -4.72 -10.09 -13.60
CA ASN A 105 -4.54 -10.28 -12.16
C ASN A 105 -3.41 -11.28 -11.81
N ALA A 106 -2.87 -11.98 -12.79
CA ALA A 106 -1.75 -12.91 -12.61
C ALA A 106 -0.41 -12.31 -13.05
N LEU A 107 -0.40 -11.06 -13.54
CA LEU A 107 0.80 -10.31 -13.87
C LEU A 107 1.29 -9.53 -12.64
N ASP A 108 2.59 -9.34 -12.53
CA ASP A 108 3.15 -8.35 -11.61
C ASP A 108 3.14 -6.93 -12.20
N ASP A 109 3.56 -5.94 -11.41
CA ASP A 109 3.52 -4.54 -11.80
C ASP A 109 4.42 -4.25 -13.03
N GLU A 110 5.58 -4.92 -13.14
CA GLU A 110 6.51 -4.76 -14.27
C GLU A 110 5.91 -5.35 -15.56
N GLU A 111 5.32 -6.55 -15.47
CA GLU A 111 4.62 -7.19 -16.59
C GLU A 111 3.41 -6.37 -17.08
N LEU A 112 2.70 -5.67 -16.17
CA LEU A 112 1.60 -4.78 -16.53
C LEU A 112 2.07 -3.51 -17.23
N GLU A 113 3.19 -2.92 -16.78
CA GLU A 113 3.82 -1.77 -17.45
C GLU A 113 4.30 -2.13 -18.85
N GLU A 114 5.01 -3.25 -19.02
CA GLU A 114 5.47 -3.72 -20.34
C GLU A 114 4.30 -3.93 -21.31
N LEU A 115 3.20 -4.49 -20.80
CA LEU A 115 1.99 -4.67 -21.59
C LEU A 115 1.35 -3.32 -21.99
N ALA A 116 1.28 -2.36 -21.07
CA ALA A 116 0.74 -1.03 -21.37
C ALA A 116 1.61 -0.32 -22.43
N ASP A 117 2.93 -0.39 -22.30
CA ASP A 117 3.88 0.24 -23.23
C ASP A 117 3.80 -0.37 -24.64
N GLU A 118 3.74 -1.71 -24.76
CA GLU A 118 3.64 -2.42 -26.06
C GLU A 118 2.39 -1.99 -26.85
N PHE A 119 1.28 -1.79 -26.15
CA PHE A 119 0.02 -1.39 -26.76
C PHE A 119 -0.22 0.13 -26.76
N ASN A 120 0.77 0.92 -26.31
CA ASN A 120 0.69 2.37 -26.20
C ASN A 120 -0.57 2.81 -25.41
N ILE A 121 -0.81 2.17 -24.28
CA ILE A 121 -1.90 2.44 -23.34
C ILE A 121 -1.38 3.43 -22.29
N ASP A 122 -2.02 4.59 -22.19
CA ASP A 122 -1.68 5.61 -21.20
C ASP A 122 -2.13 5.17 -19.80
N ILE A 123 -1.15 4.90 -18.92
CA ILE A 123 -1.34 4.50 -17.53
C ILE A 123 -0.68 5.48 -16.54
N ASP A 124 -0.25 6.67 -16.99
CA ASP A 124 0.60 7.57 -16.20
C ASP A 124 -0.02 7.95 -14.85
N ASP A 125 -1.34 8.20 -14.83
CA ASP A 125 -2.09 8.54 -13.61
C ASP A 125 -2.12 7.39 -12.58
N ALA A 126 -2.12 6.13 -13.05
CA ALA A 126 -2.15 4.93 -12.21
C ALA A 126 -0.75 4.41 -11.84
N ARG A 127 0.28 4.76 -12.64
CA ARG A 127 1.68 4.40 -12.43
C ARG A 127 2.28 5.06 -11.19
N SER A 128 1.88 6.29 -10.90
CA SER A 128 2.41 7.08 -9.78
C SER A 128 1.28 7.82 -9.06
N LYS A 129 0.39 7.06 -8.43
CA LYS A 129 -0.77 7.62 -7.74
C LYS A 129 -0.39 8.06 -6.33
N PRO A 130 -0.68 9.32 -5.93
CA PRO A 130 -0.41 9.75 -4.57
C PRO A 130 -1.37 9.09 -3.59
N HIS A 131 -0.86 8.66 -2.45
CA HIS A 131 -1.68 8.26 -1.33
C HIS A 131 -2.50 9.44 -0.81
N GLU A 132 -3.80 9.22 -0.65
CA GLU A 132 -4.63 10.13 0.13
C GLU A 132 -4.36 9.91 1.62
N ILE A 133 -3.68 10.86 2.26
CA ILE A 133 -3.38 10.82 3.70
C ILE A 133 -4.45 11.59 4.44
N PHE A 134 -5.19 10.93 5.33
CA PHE A 134 -6.24 11.56 6.14
C PHE A 134 -5.73 12.00 7.51
N GLU A 135 -4.77 11.28 8.07
CA GLU A 135 -4.25 11.55 9.41
C GLU A 135 -2.73 11.41 9.46
N TYR A 136 -2.06 12.27 10.24
CA TYR A 136 -0.66 12.10 10.59
C TYR A 136 -0.53 11.72 12.06
N TRP A 137 0.21 10.66 12.34
CA TRP A 137 0.46 10.17 13.70
C TRP A 137 1.94 10.20 14.02
N ILE A 138 2.32 10.74 15.17
CA ILE A 138 3.68 10.57 15.69
C ILE A 138 3.82 9.14 16.18
N ILE A 139 4.87 8.48 15.72
CA ILE A 139 5.12 7.06 15.98
C ILE A 139 6.57 6.82 16.41
N SER A 140 6.82 5.61 16.91
CA SER A 140 8.18 5.17 17.21
C SER A 140 9.02 4.98 15.94
N LYS A 141 10.35 5.04 16.09
CA LYS A 141 11.28 4.69 15.01
C LYS A 141 11.12 3.24 14.53
N TYR A 142 10.80 2.32 15.44
CA TYR A 142 10.63 0.91 15.10
C TYR A 142 9.43 0.75 14.17
N PHE A 143 8.29 1.35 14.53
CA PHE A 143 7.09 1.27 13.73
C PHE A 143 7.21 2.04 12.42
N TYR A 144 7.94 3.15 12.40
CA TYR A 144 8.27 3.90 11.18
C TYR A 144 8.98 3.01 10.16
N ASN A 145 10.03 2.29 10.58
CA ASN A 145 10.75 1.40 9.68
C ASN A 145 9.85 0.27 9.14
N LYS A 146 8.97 -0.27 9.99
CA LYS A 146 8.03 -1.32 9.57
C LYS A 146 7.00 -0.84 8.57
N LEU A 147 6.49 0.37 8.73
CA LEU A 147 5.59 1.01 7.77
C LEU A 147 6.31 1.32 6.46
N LYS A 148 7.54 1.88 6.54
CA LYS A 148 8.38 2.16 5.38
C LYS A 148 8.64 0.91 4.54
N GLU A 149 9.05 -0.18 5.19
CA GLU A 149 9.29 -1.50 4.56
C GLU A 149 8.05 -2.06 3.84
N LYS A 150 6.85 -1.68 4.30
CA LYS A 150 5.57 -2.14 3.76
C LYS A 150 4.94 -1.20 2.74
N GLY A 151 5.66 -0.16 2.30
CA GLY A 151 5.14 0.79 1.31
C GLY A 151 4.13 1.79 1.86
N TYR A 152 4.03 1.98 3.18
CA TYR A 152 3.10 2.97 3.74
C TYR A 152 3.74 4.37 3.80
N PRO A 153 2.94 5.44 3.63
CA PRO A 153 3.44 6.81 3.67
C PRO A 153 4.02 7.16 5.03
N VAL A 154 5.29 7.52 5.08
CA VAL A 154 5.96 7.91 6.31
C VAL A 154 6.92 9.06 6.09
N ILE A 155 7.14 9.85 7.12
CA ILE A 155 8.11 10.94 7.08
C ILE A 155 8.93 10.98 8.36
N ALA A 156 10.24 11.12 8.20
CA ALA A 156 11.16 11.40 9.29
C ALA A 156 11.58 12.87 9.19
N TRP A 157 11.20 13.68 10.18
CA TRP A 157 11.52 15.10 10.18
C TRP A 157 11.78 15.62 11.59
N GLY A 158 12.79 16.47 11.72
CA GLY A 158 13.33 16.89 13.01
C GLY A 158 13.83 15.70 13.83
N ASN A 159 13.29 15.54 15.03
CA ASN A 159 13.61 14.43 15.94
C ASN A 159 12.48 13.39 16.06
N ASN A 160 11.52 13.41 15.13
CA ASN A 160 10.31 12.59 15.19
C ASN A 160 10.11 11.76 13.92
N TYR A 161 9.22 10.78 14.04
CA TYR A 161 8.78 9.93 12.94
C TYR A 161 7.26 9.99 12.85
N TYR A 162 6.75 10.06 11.63
CA TYR A 162 5.34 10.25 11.38
C TYR A 162 4.83 9.22 10.38
N TRP A 163 3.60 8.77 10.61
CA TRP A 163 2.86 7.93 9.68
C TRP A 163 1.72 8.72 9.08
N GLY A 164 1.72 8.81 7.74
CA GLY A 164 0.57 9.26 6.97
C GLY A 164 -0.43 8.11 6.82
N ARG A 165 -1.46 8.10 7.65
CA ARG A 165 -2.49 7.07 7.65
C ARG A 165 -3.54 7.38 6.59
N CYS A 166 -3.73 6.45 5.66
CA CYS A 166 -4.66 6.55 4.52
C CYS A 166 -6.09 6.10 4.84
N MET A 167 -6.48 6.10 6.12
CA MET A 167 -7.85 5.83 6.54
C MET A 167 -8.19 6.63 7.79
N THR A 168 -9.48 6.93 8.00
CA THR A 168 -9.98 7.58 9.22
C THR A 168 -11.30 6.94 9.69
N GLY A 169 -11.79 7.32 10.87
CA GLY A 169 -13.07 6.87 11.44
C GLY A 169 -13.04 5.51 12.14
N GLN A 170 -12.09 4.62 11.81
CA GLN A 170 -11.87 3.37 12.53
C GLN A 170 -10.66 3.44 13.48
N ALA A 171 -10.66 2.61 14.53
CA ALA A 171 -9.53 2.48 15.44
C ALA A 171 -8.28 1.95 14.72
N ILE A 172 -7.11 2.50 15.03
CA ILE A 172 -5.84 2.13 14.38
C ILE A 172 -5.55 0.63 14.45
N LEU A 173 -5.90 -0.04 15.56
CA LEU A 173 -5.68 -1.48 15.73
C LEU A 173 -6.40 -2.36 14.68
N LEU A 174 -7.39 -1.80 13.98
CA LEU A 174 -8.14 -2.48 12.93
C LEU A 174 -7.48 -2.33 11.55
N ASP A 175 -6.51 -1.44 11.41
CA ASP A 175 -5.78 -1.29 10.15
C ASP A 175 -5.05 -2.59 9.80
N TYR A 176 -5.14 -2.98 8.53
CA TYR A 176 -4.56 -4.24 8.05
C TYR A 176 -3.05 -4.32 8.34
N VAL A 177 -2.33 -3.20 8.17
CA VAL A 177 -0.89 -3.10 8.43
C VAL A 177 -0.52 -3.46 9.87
N ILE A 178 -1.36 -3.13 10.85
CA ILE A 178 -1.13 -3.51 12.25
C ILE A 178 -1.22 -5.03 12.40
N SER A 179 -2.23 -5.65 11.77
CA SER A 179 -2.41 -7.10 11.83
C SER A 179 -1.23 -7.82 11.17
N ASN A 180 -0.80 -7.34 10.01
CA ASN A 180 0.33 -7.89 9.27
C ASN A 180 1.66 -7.76 10.04
N ILE A 181 1.94 -6.61 10.66
CA ILE A 181 3.14 -6.42 11.50
C ILE A 181 3.09 -7.30 12.75
N CYS A 182 1.95 -7.38 13.44
CA CYS A 182 1.82 -8.23 14.62
C CYS A 182 1.99 -9.72 14.28
N GLU A 183 1.49 -10.16 13.13
CA GLU A 183 1.71 -11.52 12.65
C GLU A 183 3.18 -11.81 12.34
N GLU A 184 3.88 -10.89 11.66
CA GLU A 184 5.31 -11.02 11.34
C GLU A 184 6.19 -11.03 12.59
N MET A 185 5.80 -10.29 13.63
CA MET A 185 6.44 -10.34 14.93
C MET A 185 6.15 -11.64 15.70
N GLU A 186 5.25 -12.48 15.18
CA GLU A 186 4.73 -13.70 15.80
C GLU A 186 4.10 -13.45 17.18
N ILE A 187 3.43 -12.30 17.37
CA ILE A 187 2.86 -11.89 18.68
C ILE A 187 1.35 -12.13 18.81
N LEU A 188 0.67 -12.56 17.76
CA LEU A 188 -0.75 -12.90 17.80
C LEU A 188 -0.99 -14.23 18.54
N GLU A 189 -2.25 -14.48 18.92
CA GLU A 189 -2.66 -15.70 19.61
C GLU A 189 -2.23 -16.96 18.86
N GLY A 190 -1.65 -17.91 19.59
CA GLY A 190 -1.15 -19.18 19.03
C GLY A 190 0.21 -19.08 18.34
N GLN A 191 0.79 -17.89 18.22
CA GLN A 191 2.13 -17.70 17.64
C GLN A 191 3.24 -17.79 18.71
N LYS A 192 4.49 -17.92 18.22
CA LYS A 192 5.68 -18.20 19.04
C LYS A 192 5.95 -17.18 20.15
N TYR A 193 5.74 -15.91 19.87
CA TYR A 193 5.96 -14.79 20.79
C TYR A 193 4.62 -14.17 21.22
N SER A 194 3.53 -14.94 21.19
CA SER A 194 2.17 -14.51 21.51
C SER A 194 2.12 -13.65 22.79
N TRP A 195 1.41 -12.53 22.70
CA TRP A 195 1.10 -11.68 23.85
C TRP A 195 -0.23 -12.03 24.52
N ALA A 196 -0.88 -13.13 24.10
CA ALA A 196 -2.05 -13.67 24.79
C ALA A 196 -1.62 -14.16 26.18
N LYS A 197 -1.85 -13.32 27.20
CA LYS A 197 -1.65 -13.64 28.61
C LYS A 197 -2.89 -14.29 29.21
#